data_AF-A0A7W3LMV6-F1
#
_entry.id   AF-A0A7W3LMV6-F1
#
_cell.length_a   1.000
_cell.length_b   1.000
_cell.length_c   1.000
_cell.angle_alpha   90.00
_cell.angle_beta   90.00
_cell.angle_gamma   90.00
#
_symmetry.space_group_name_H-M   'P 1'
#
loop_
_entity.id
_entity.type
_entity.pdbx_description
1 polymer ?
#
loop_
_entity_poly.entity_id
_entity_poly.type
_entity_poly.pdbx_seq_one_letter_code
_entity_poly.pdbx_strand_id
1 'polypeptide(L)'
;MSWNSTRHSLVRDVLDEVARTGVPEVPGGRRAEIDAAFGGLGAFLLEVQRRWYRAFDARLDALLENRPQDIDSALAALWHGLAADAPGARLLLDAHLDHPALAELHRQHRRMLHWATGVRLDLVPAAPPPGVPTGDALWTRPATRRGATAYAPPHRPASKRRRCPAFFRPRPATP
;
A
#
# COMPACT_ATOMS: atom_id res chain seq x y z
N MET A 1 1.62 27.58 10.53
CA MET A 1 1.71 26.26 9.88
C MET A 1 2.50 26.42 8.59
N SER A 2 3.42 25.50 8.28
CA SER A 2 4.20 25.58 7.03
C SER A 2 3.30 25.27 5.83
N TRP A 3 3.52 25.97 4.71
CA TRP A 3 2.81 25.79 3.45
C TRP A 3 2.68 24.31 3.00
N ASN A 4 3.73 23.52 3.23
CA ASN A 4 3.75 22.09 2.91
C ASN A 4 2.78 21.25 3.75
N SER A 5 2.51 21.64 5.00
CA SER A 5 1.54 20.96 5.86
C SER A 5 0.10 21.19 5.38
N THR A 6 -0.19 22.39 4.87
CA THR A 6 -1.49 22.72 4.28
C THR A 6 -1.77 21.91 3.01
N ARG A 7 -0.79 21.82 2.09
CA ARG A 7 -0.93 21.01 0.87
C ARG A 7 -1.15 19.52 1.16
N HIS A 8 -0.41 18.96 2.12
CA HIS A 8 -0.59 17.56 2.53
C HIS A 8 -1.97 17.30 3.12
N SER A 9 -2.46 18.21 3.96
CA SER A 9 -3.78 18.09 4.57
C SER A 9 -4.88 18.17 3.51
N LEU A 10 -4.79 19.13 2.58
CA LEU A 10 -5.75 19.27 1.47
C LEU A 10 -5.80 18.02 0.58
N VAL A 11 -4.64 17.43 0.23
CA VAL A 11 -4.60 16.17 -0.51
C VAL A 11 -5.31 15.07 0.27
N ARG A 12 -4.98 14.89 1.55
CA ARG A 12 -5.60 13.85 2.38
C ARG A 12 -7.12 14.05 2.45
N ASP A 13 -7.58 15.25 2.76
CA ASP A 13 -8.99 15.54 2.98
C ASP A 13 -9.82 15.32 1.69
N VAL A 14 -9.28 15.69 0.52
CA VAL A 14 -9.93 15.42 -0.78
C VAL A 14 -10.00 13.92 -1.06
N LEU A 15 -8.91 13.18 -0.82
CA LEU A 15 -8.88 11.74 -1.07
C LEU A 15 -9.80 10.97 -0.13
N ASP A 16 -9.89 11.39 1.14
CA ASP A 16 -10.81 10.81 2.13
C ASP A 16 -12.28 11.08 1.71
N GLU A 17 -12.56 12.26 1.17
CA GLU A 17 -13.89 12.58 0.65
C GLU A 17 -14.25 11.78 -0.61
N VAL A 18 -13.33 11.64 -1.57
CA VAL A 18 -13.52 10.78 -2.76
C VAL A 18 -13.74 9.33 -2.33
N ALA A 19 -12.95 8.82 -1.38
CA ALA A 19 -13.11 7.46 -0.86
C ALA A 19 -14.48 7.25 -0.18
N ARG A 20 -14.94 8.24 0.59
CA ARG A 20 -16.21 8.20 1.31
C ARG A 20 -17.42 8.28 0.38
N THR A 21 -17.35 9.09 -0.66
CA THR A 21 -18.48 9.35 -1.57
C THR A 21 -18.51 8.42 -2.77
N GLY A 22 -17.36 7.84 -3.14
CA GLY A 22 -17.18 7.05 -4.35
C GLY A 22 -17.23 7.89 -5.65
N VAL A 23 -17.34 9.21 -5.54
CA VAL A 23 -17.39 10.11 -6.70
C VAL A 23 -15.96 10.44 -7.11
N PRO A 24 -15.52 10.06 -8.33
CA PRO A 24 -14.12 10.16 -8.73
C PRO A 24 -13.74 11.56 -9.24
N GLU A 25 -14.29 12.59 -8.62
CA GLU A 25 -14.08 14.00 -8.96
C GLU A 25 -13.62 14.79 -7.73
N VAL A 26 -12.94 15.90 -7.97
CA VAL A 26 -12.63 16.85 -6.90
C VAL A 26 -13.94 17.47 -6.38
N PRO A 27 -14.21 17.40 -5.07
CA PRO A 27 -15.40 18.01 -4.49
C PRO A 27 -15.47 19.51 -4.84
N GLY A 28 -16.61 19.99 -5.32
CA GLY A 28 -16.75 21.36 -5.85
C GLY A 28 -16.31 22.44 -4.87
N GLY A 29 -16.56 22.24 -3.57
CA GLY A 29 -16.12 23.17 -2.50
C GLY A 29 -14.61 23.28 -2.32
N ARG A 30 -13.82 22.33 -2.85
CA ARG A 30 -12.34 22.28 -2.71
C ARG A 30 -11.59 22.82 -3.91
N ARG A 31 -12.28 23.12 -5.02
CA ARG A 31 -11.62 23.53 -6.28
C ARG A 31 -10.83 24.84 -6.12
N ALA A 32 -11.40 25.84 -5.47
CA ALA A 32 -10.72 27.11 -5.22
C ALA A 32 -9.47 26.94 -4.32
N GLU A 33 -9.55 26.04 -3.33
CA GLU A 33 -8.41 25.72 -2.46
C GLU A 33 -7.30 25.00 -3.25
N ILE A 34 -7.67 24.09 -4.16
CA ILE A 34 -6.73 23.40 -5.04
C ILE A 34 -6.07 24.36 -6.02
N ASP A 35 -6.84 25.26 -6.62
CA ASP A 35 -6.30 26.27 -7.54
C ASP A 35 -5.30 27.16 -6.80
N ALA A 36 -5.63 27.62 -5.59
CA ALA A 36 -4.73 28.44 -4.77
C ALA A 36 -3.48 27.68 -4.30
N ALA A 37 -3.64 26.42 -3.89
CA ALA A 37 -2.55 25.64 -3.29
C ALA A 37 -1.64 25.00 -4.33
N PHE A 38 -2.17 24.56 -5.48
CA PHE A 38 -1.48 23.76 -6.50
C PHE A 38 -1.32 24.48 -7.84
N GLY A 39 -2.07 25.56 -8.09
CA GLY A 39 -2.12 26.20 -9.41
C GLY A 39 -3.01 25.45 -10.41
N GLY A 40 -3.91 24.60 -9.91
CA GLY A 40 -4.90 23.90 -10.74
C GLY A 40 -4.98 22.39 -10.52
N LEU A 41 -6.01 21.80 -11.12
CA LEU A 41 -6.28 20.36 -11.06
C LEU A 41 -5.10 19.51 -11.55
N GLY A 42 -4.43 19.89 -12.65
CA GLY A 42 -3.31 19.12 -13.19
C GLY A 42 -2.14 18.98 -12.22
N ALA A 43 -1.79 20.06 -11.51
CA ALA A 43 -0.73 20.04 -10.51
C ALA A 43 -1.13 19.28 -9.24
N PHE A 44 -2.42 19.30 -8.89
CA PHE A 44 -2.97 18.48 -7.82
C PHE A 44 -2.90 16.98 -8.15
N LEU A 45 -3.38 16.58 -9.33
CA LEU A 45 -3.30 15.20 -9.82
C LEU A 45 -1.86 14.70 -9.88
N LEU A 46 -0.91 15.55 -10.30
CA LEU A 46 0.52 15.24 -10.28
C LEU A 46 1.04 14.94 -8.88
N GLU A 47 0.63 15.70 -7.86
CA GLU A 47 1.03 15.43 -6.47
C GLU A 47 0.44 14.11 -5.96
N VAL A 48 -0.84 13.85 -6.26
CA VAL A 48 -1.51 12.59 -5.92
C VAL A 48 -0.78 11.40 -6.58
N GLN A 49 -0.49 11.49 -7.87
CA GLN A 49 0.23 10.44 -8.62
C GLN A 49 1.66 10.23 -8.08
N ARG A 50 2.38 11.30 -7.73
CA ARG A 50 3.72 11.19 -7.10
C ARG A 50 3.65 10.52 -5.73
N ARG A 51 2.63 10.82 -4.93
CA ARG A 51 2.42 10.15 -3.64
C ARG A 51 2.13 8.67 -3.84
N TRP A 52 1.28 8.34 -4.81
CA TRP A 52 0.99 6.96 -5.19
C TRP A 52 2.26 6.21 -5.62
N TYR A 53 3.05 6.77 -6.55
CA TYR A 53 4.29 6.13 -6.99
C TYR A 53 5.32 5.98 -5.89
N ARG A 54 5.50 6.97 -5.00
CA ARG A 54 6.37 6.80 -3.82
C ARG A 54 5.96 5.62 -2.95
N ALA A 55 4.66 5.40 -2.75
CA ALA A 55 4.16 4.26 -1.99
C ALA A 55 4.32 2.94 -2.76
N PHE A 56 4.09 2.96 -4.07
CA PHE A 56 4.29 1.81 -4.95
C PHE A 56 5.76 1.38 -4.96
N ASP A 57 6.68 2.30 -5.23
CA ASP A 57 8.11 2.05 -5.35
C ASP A 57 8.69 1.52 -4.03
N ALA A 58 8.28 2.08 -2.89
CA ALA A 58 8.69 1.57 -1.58
C ALA A 58 8.23 0.12 -1.31
N ARG A 59 7.05 -0.27 -1.80
CA ARG A 59 6.57 -1.66 -1.70
C ARG A 59 7.24 -2.55 -2.73
N LEU A 60 7.58 -2.00 -3.90
CA LEU A 60 8.27 -2.72 -4.97
C LEU A 60 9.67 -3.11 -4.53
N ASP A 61 10.40 -2.20 -3.89
CA ASP A 61 11.74 -2.48 -3.35
C ASP A 61 11.69 -3.68 -2.39
N ALA A 62 10.75 -3.66 -1.43
CA ALA A 62 10.54 -4.77 -0.51
C ALA A 62 10.12 -6.08 -1.22
N LEU A 63 9.34 -5.99 -2.29
CA LEU A 63 8.94 -7.14 -3.10
C LEU A 63 10.15 -7.76 -3.83
N LEU A 64 11.00 -6.93 -4.43
CA LEU A 64 12.18 -7.37 -5.17
C LEU A 64 13.24 -8.00 -4.26
N GLU A 65 13.42 -7.48 -3.04
CA GLU A 65 14.30 -8.08 -2.03
C GLU A 65 13.92 -9.53 -1.72
N ASN A 66 12.63 -9.87 -1.76
CA ASN A 66 12.12 -11.21 -1.50
C ASN A 66 12.18 -12.17 -2.70
N ARG A 67 12.63 -11.69 -3.88
CA ARG A 67 12.82 -12.48 -5.12
C ARG A 67 11.65 -13.43 -5.43
N PRO A 68 10.46 -12.90 -5.75
CA PRO A 68 9.31 -13.74 -6.07
C PRO A 68 9.60 -14.65 -7.28
N GLN A 69 9.04 -15.86 -7.25
CA GLN A 69 9.16 -16.79 -8.37
C GLN A 69 8.35 -16.34 -9.60
N ASP A 70 7.25 -15.61 -9.37
CA ASP A 70 6.40 -15.02 -10.39
C ASP A 70 6.28 -13.51 -10.12
N ILE A 71 7.08 -12.72 -10.85
CA ILE A 71 7.15 -11.28 -10.68
C ILE A 71 5.87 -10.58 -11.16
N ASP A 72 5.22 -11.09 -12.20
CA ASP A 72 4.04 -10.48 -12.80
C ASP A 72 2.85 -10.58 -11.84
N SER A 73 2.59 -11.77 -11.30
CA SER A 73 1.55 -11.98 -10.29
C SER A 73 1.82 -11.18 -9.01
N ALA A 74 3.08 -11.08 -8.59
CA ALA A 74 3.46 -10.32 -7.40
C ALA A 74 3.25 -8.81 -7.60
N LEU A 75 3.60 -8.28 -8.78
CA LEU A 75 3.36 -6.87 -9.15
C LEU A 75 1.86 -6.55 -9.21
N ALA A 76 1.05 -7.43 -9.80
CA ALA A 76 -0.40 -7.27 -9.85
C ALA A 76 -1.00 -7.24 -8.43
N ALA A 77 -0.58 -8.15 -7.56
CA ALA A 77 -1.00 -8.18 -6.16
C ALA A 77 -0.60 -6.91 -5.40
N LEU A 78 0.62 -6.41 -5.61
CA LEU A 78 1.09 -5.16 -5.02
C LEU A 78 0.23 -3.97 -5.45
N TRP A 79 -0.08 -3.88 -6.75
CA TRP A 79 -0.95 -2.84 -7.30
C TRP A 79 -2.34 -2.86 -6.66
N HIS A 80 -2.98 -4.04 -6.62
CA HIS A 80 -4.30 -4.19 -6.02
C HIS A 80 -4.31 -3.91 -4.51
N GLY A 81 -3.28 -4.35 -3.78
CA GLY A 81 -3.12 -4.04 -2.36
C GLY A 81 -3.00 -2.54 -2.11
N LEU A 82 -2.20 -1.84 -2.91
CA LEU A 82 -2.08 -0.38 -2.80
C LEU A 82 -3.39 0.34 -3.13
N ALA A 83 -4.16 -0.16 -4.11
CA ALA A 83 -5.49 0.36 -4.43
C ALA A 83 -6.51 0.15 -3.33
N ALA A 84 -6.45 -0.98 -2.63
CA ALA A 84 -7.29 -1.23 -1.46
C ALA A 84 -6.93 -0.30 -0.29
N ASP A 85 -5.64 0.00 -0.09
CA ASP A 85 -5.18 0.87 1.00
C ASP A 85 -5.44 2.37 0.75
N ALA A 86 -5.52 2.78 -0.52
CA ALA A 86 -5.73 4.17 -0.91
C ALA A 86 -6.84 4.29 -1.99
N PRO A 87 -8.09 3.90 -1.67
CA PRO A 87 -9.17 3.82 -2.66
C PRO A 87 -9.50 5.19 -3.27
N GLY A 88 -9.47 6.26 -2.47
CA GLY A 88 -9.72 7.62 -2.97
C GLY A 88 -8.70 8.09 -3.99
N ALA A 89 -7.41 7.76 -3.78
CA ALA A 89 -6.36 8.06 -4.74
C ALA A 89 -6.56 7.27 -6.03
N ARG A 90 -6.88 5.97 -5.91
CA ARG A 90 -7.11 5.11 -7.07
C ARG A 90 -8.29 5.60 -7.91
N LEU A 91 -9.44 5.84 -7.28
CA LEU A 91 -10.65 6.32 -7.95
C LEU A 91 -10.42 7.64 -8.68
N LEU A 92 -9.79 8.60 -8.00
CA LEU A 92 -9.52 9.91 -8.58
C LEU A 92 -8.56 9.82 -9.78
N LEU A 93 -7.46 9.07 -9.64
CA LEU A 93 -6.48 8.89 -10.70
C LEU A 93 -7.06 8.12 -11.89
N ASP A 94 -7.95 7.15 -11.64
CA ASP A 94 -8.62 6.37 -12.68
C ASP A 94 -9.56 7.19 -13.57
N ALA A 95 -10.31 8.12 -12.97
CA ALA A 95 -11.12 9.04 -13.76
C ALA A 95 -10.29 10.05 -14.58
N HIS A 96 -8.99 10.19 -14.29
CA HIS A 96 -8.12 11.18 -14.90
C HIS A 96 -6.90 10.57 -15.61
N LEU A 97 -6.96 9.28 -16.00
CA LEU A 97 -5.82 8.58 -16.62
C LEU A 97 -5.27 9.29 -17.86
N ASP A 98 -6.17 9.87 -18.67
CA ASP A 98 -5.83 10.56 -19.91
C ASP A 98 -5.52 12.05 -19.72
N HIS A 99 -5.47 12.53 -18.46
CA HIS A 99 -5.16 13.93 -18.20
C HIS A 99 -3.70 14.24 -18.63
N PRO A 100 -3.47 15.25 -19.49
CA PRO A 100 -2.16 15.48 -20.12
C PRO A 100 -1.04 15.76 -19.11
N ALA A 101 -1.37 16.34 -17.96
CA ALA A 101 -0.41 16.56 -16.88
C ALA A 101 0.23 15.26 -16.35
N LEU A 102 -0.45 14.12 -16.45
CA LEU A 102 0.05 12.83 -15.96
C LEU A 102 0.87 12.07 -17.00
N ALA A 103 0.76 12.42 -18.28
CA ALA A 103 1.33 11.64 -19.38
C ALA A 103 2.85 11.42 -19.24
N GLU A 104 3.63 12.48 -18.97
CA GLU A 104 5.08 12.33 -18.81
C GLU A 104 5.44 11.52 -17.57
N LEU A 105 4.70 11.71 -16.48
CA LEU A 105 4.95 10.98 -15.23
C LEU A 105 4.71 9.47 -15.41
N HIS A 106 3.63 9.10 -16.12
CA HIS A 106 3.36 7.70 -16.49
C HIS A 106 4.46 7.13 -17.40
N ARG A 107 4.91 7.89 -18.42
CA ARG A 107 6.01 7.46 -19.30
C ARG A 107 7.29 7.22 -18.50
N GLN A 108 7.64 8.11 -17.59
CA GLN A 108 8.83 7.97 -16.76
C GLN A 108 8.76 6.75 -15.84
N HIS A 109 7.62 6.55 -15.16
CA HIS A 109 7.44 5.41 -14.25
C HIS A 109 7.51 4.08 -14.99
N ARG A 110 6.85 3.95 -16.15
CA ARG A 110 6.93 2.73 -16.99
C ARG A 110 8.36 2.41 -17.42
N ARG A 111 9.15 3.41 -17.84
CA ARG A 111 10.57 3.22 -18.18
C ARG A 111 11.38 2.70 -16.99
N MET A 112 11.15 3.28 -15.80
CA MET A 112 11.84 2.89 -14.57
C MET A 112 11.48 1.47 -14.15
N LEU A 113 10.20 1.09 -14.18
CA LEU A 113 9.77 -0.27 -13.84
C LEU A 113 10.33 -1.32 -14.80
N HIS A 114 10.29 -1.04 -16.11
CA HIS A 114 10.88 -1.93 -17.10
C HIS A 114 12.39 -2.12 -16.84
N TRP A 115 13.11 -1.05 -16.51
CA TRP A 115 14.53 -1.14 -16.19
C TRP A 115 14.80 -1.94 -14.91
N ALA A 116 13.98 -1.78 -13.86
CA ALA A 116 14.17 -2.45 -12.58
C ALA A 116 13.76 -3.93 -12.57
N THR A 117 12.72 -4.29 -13.32
CA THR A 117 12.07 -5.62 -13.23
C THR A 117 12.15 -6.44 -14.51
N GLY A 118 12.50 -5.82 -15.65
CA GLY A 118 12.38 -6.43 -16.98
C GLY A 118 10.95 -6.56 -17.49
N VAL A 119 9.94 -6.23 -16.68
CA VAL A 119 8.52 -6.35 -17.04
C VAL A 119 8.08 -5.12 -17.83
N ARG A 120 7.46 -5.36 -19.00
CA ARG A 120 6.71 -4.31 -19.72
C ARG A 120 5.32 -4.24 -19.14
N LEU A 121 5.10 -3.24 -18.30
CA LEU A 121 3.75 -2.89 -17.86
C LEU A 121 3.04 -2.12 -18.97
N ASP A 122 2.55 -2.88 -19.95
CA ASP A 122 1.54 -2.42 -20.91
C ASP A 122 0.15 -2.37 -20.24
N LEU A 123 0.05 -2.97 -19.04
CA LEU A 123 -1.16 -3.23 -18.29
C LEU A 123 -1.13 -2.48 -16.96
N VAL A 124 -1.72 -1.29 -16.93
CA VAL A 124 -2.54 -0.93 -15.78
C VAL A 124 -3.98 -1.16 -16.24
N PRO A 125 -4.63 -2.27 -15.86
CA PRO A 125 -6.03 -2.43 -16.17
C PRO A 125 -6.82 -1.29 -15.51
N ALA A 126 -7.68 -0.64 -16.30
CA ALA A 126 -8.69 0.28 -15.82
C ALA A 126 -9.66 -0.50 -14.92
N ALA A 127 -9.45 -0.41 -13.61
CA ALA A 127 -10.17 -1.14 -12.56
C ALA A 127 -10.15 -2.69 -12.72
N PRO A 128 -10.29 -3.45 -11.62
CA PRO A 128 -10.73 -4.84 -11.75
C PRO A 128 -12.15 -4.82 -12.36
N PRO A 129 -12.50 -5.76 -13.28
CA PRO A 129 -13.88 -5.91 -13.70
C PRO A 129 -14.76 -6.18 -12.46
N PRO A 130 -15.98 -5.64 -12.39
CA PRO A 130 -16.86 -5.87 -11.26
C PRO A 130 -17.07 -7.39 -11.09
N GLY A 131 -16.59 -7.95 -9.97
CA GLY A 131 -16.75 -9.37 -9.64
C GLY A 131 -15.46 -10.16 -9.34
N VAL A 132 -14.27 -9.57 -9.49
CA VAL A 132 -13.04 -10.25 -8.99
C VAL A 132 -12.96 -10.08 -7.47
N PRO A 133 -12.94 -11.15 -6.67
CA PRO A 133 -12.81 -11.03 -5.22
C PRO A 133 -11.44 -10.42 -4.87
N THR A 134 -11.46 -9.20 -4.35
CA THR A 134 -10.29 -8.51 -3.82
C THR A 134 -9.78 -9.26 -2.59
N GLY A 135 -8.72 -10.04 -2.77
CA GLY A 135 -7.53 -9.99 -1.92
C GLY A 135 -7.58 -10.43 -0.45
N ASP A 136 -8.72 -10.61 0.20
CA ASP A 136 -8.73 -11.21 1.56
C ASP A 136 -8.33 -12.70 1.49
N ALA A 137 -8.58 -13.36 0.36
CA ALA A 137 -8.37 -14.80 0.19
C ALA A 137 -6.90 -15.24 0.00
N LEU A 138 -5.95 -14.32 -0.23
CA LEU A 138 -4.53 -14.66 -0.35
C LEU A 138 -3.73 -14.47 0.95
N TRP A 139 -4.30 -13.77 1.95
CA TRP A 139 -3.65 -13.54 3.25
C TRP A 139 -4.47 -14.00 4.48
N THR A 140 -5.74 -14.39 4.32
CA THR A 140 -6.51 -15.07 5.38
C THR A 140 -6.82 -16.53 5.02
N ARG A 141 -5.87 -17.44 5.28
CA ARG A 141 -6.22 -18.83 5.63
C ARG A 141 -6.20 -18.98 7.16
N PRO A 142 -7.33 -19.25 7.82
CA PRO A 142 -7.27 -19.92 9.10
C PRO A 142 -6.78 -21.36 8.84
N ALA A 143 -5.73 -21.76 9.54
CA ALA A 143 -5.33 -23.15 9.65
C ALA A 143 -6.48 -23.95 10.29
N THR A 144 -7.41 -24.45 9.47
CA THR A 144 -8.44 -25.40 9.91
C THR A 144 -8.20 -26.75 9.28
N ARG A 145 -7.87 -27.64 10.21
CA ARG A 145 -7.58 -29.06 10.15
C ARG A 145 -8.81 -29.89 9.74
N ARG A 146 -8.63 -30.81 8.78
CA ARG A 146 -9.21 -32.19 8.64
C ARG A 146 -8.95 -32.66 7.19
N GLY A 147 -8.27 -33.76 6.87
CA GLY A 147 -7.54 -34.75 7.66
C GLY A 147 -6.79 -35.75 6.75
N ALA A 148 -5.74 -36.37 7.33
CA ALA A 148 -4.98 -37.57 6.92
C ALA A 148 -4.21 -37.52 5.58
N THR A 149 -2.90 -37.78 5.50
CA THR A 149 -2.12 -38.89 6.09
C THR A 149 -0.68 -38.52 6.48
N ALA A 150 -0.31 -38.93 7.70
CA ALA A 150 1.00 -39.33 8.26
C ALA A 150 2.32 -38.68 7.77
N TYR A 151 2.88 -37.80 8.61
CA TYR A 151 4.31 -37.84 8.93
C TYR A 151 4.50 -37.65 10.44
N ALA A 152 5.15 -38.60 11.10
CA ALA A 152 5.41 -38.61 12.53
C ALA A 152 6.89 -38.25 12.80
N PRO A 153 7.19 -37.11 13.44
CA PRO A 153 8.54 -36.82 13.91
C PRO A 153 8.82 -37.52 15.25
N PRO A 154 10.08 -37.89 15.54
CA PRO A 154 10.42 -38.68 16.72
C PRO A 154 10.26 -37.88 18.03
N HIS A 155 9.74 -38.56 19.06
CA HIS A 155 9.59 -38.06 20.43
C HIS A 155 10.95 -37.69 21.06
N ARG A 156 11.03 -36.48 21.62
CA ARG A 156 12.09 -36.08 22.57
C ARG A 156 11.45 -35.98 23.97
N PRO A 157 11.93 -36.72 24.99
CA PRO A 157 11.30 -36.73 26.31
C PRO A 157 11.52 -35.42 27.08
N ALA A 158 10.49 -35.04 27.84
CA ALA A 158 10.40 -33.82 28.63
C ALA A 158 11.37 -33.80 29.83
N SER A 159 12.15 -32.73 29.96
CA SER A 159 12.88 -32.41 31.18
C SER A 159 12.03 -31.56 32.13
N LYS A 160 12.01 -32.00 33.40
CA LYS A 160 11.18 -31.48 34.49
C LYS A 160 11.60 -30.07 34.91
N ARG A 161 10.58 -29.28 35.27
CA ARG A 161 10.63 -28.01 35.99
C ARG A 161 11.64 -28.03 37.16
N ARG A 162 12.40 -26.95 37.34
CA ARG A 162 12.81 -26.49 38.67
C ARG A 162 12.38 -25.04 38.87
N ARG A 163 11.62 -24.85 39.96
CA ARG A 163 11.19 -23.57 40.52
C ARG A 163 12.42 -22.83 41.05
N CYS A 164 12.57 -21.54 40.74
CA CYS A 164 13.42 -20.65 41.53
C CYS A 164 12.53 -19.92 42.55
N PRO A 165 12.84 -19.98 43.85
CA PRO A 165 12.11 -19.24 44.87
C PRO A 165 12.51 -17.76 44.90
N ALA A 166 11.54 -16.91 45.18
CA ALA A 166 11.72 -15.52 45.57
C ALA A 166 12.45 -15.42 46.91
N PHE A 167 13.37 -14.47 47.05
CA PHE A 167 13.99 -13.89 48.27
C PHE A 167 15.30 -13.24 47.77
N PHE A 168 15.63 -11.94 47.91
CA PHE A 168 15.65 -11.06 49.08
C PHE A 168 15.98 -9.63 48.59
N ARG A 169 15.36 -8.58 49.17
CA ARG A 169 15.88 -7.19 49.20
C ARG A 169 16.27 -6.89 50.66
N PRO A 170 17.37 -6.19 50.94
CA PRO A 170 17.28 -4.81 51.48
C PRO A 170 18.42 -3.89 50.97
N ARG A 171 18.15 -2.64 50.56
CA ARG A 171 18.25 -1.33 51.25
C ARG A 171 19.68 -0.74 51.41
N PRO A 172 19.86 0.60 51.26
CA PRO A 172 21.15 1.25 51.06
C PRO A 172 21.79 1.79 52.36
N ALA A 173 23.10 2.06 52.33
CA ALA A 173 23.74 3.10 53.15
C ALA A 173 25.08 3.53 52.54
N THR A 174 25.24 4.85 52.43
CA THR A 174 26.45 5.64 52.19
C THR A 174 27.42 5.58 53.40
N PRO A 175 28.69 5.98 53.24
CA PRO A 175 29.08 7.40 53.39
C PRO A 175 29.72 8.01 52.15
#